data_AF-C3MML1-F1
#
_entry.id   AF-C3MML1-F1
#
_cell.length_a   1.000
_cell.length_b   1.000
_cell.length_c   1.000
_cell.angle_alpha   90.00
_cell.angle_beta   90.00
_cell.angle_gamma   90.00
#
_symmetry.space_group_name_H-M   'P 1'
#
loop_
_entity.id
_entity.type
_entity.pdbx_description
1 polymer ?
#
loop_
_entity_poly.entity_id
_entity_poly.type
_entity_poly.pdbx_seq_one_letter_code
_entity_poly.pdbx_strand_id
1 'polypeptide(L)'
;MRGQASIIAMIVIFFLILATIGLVLYLSTSYMSLQKEYLQVSQILANKAKENLLIGYVNNSLSIYNSGSVVTKIVAILLINRTNVTIVPENITVPPNTNVIIHVKSANGYVIITSYGNSFYIAPPSGKK
;
A
#
# COMPACT_ATOMS: atom_id res chain seq x y z
N MET A 1 8.05 65.91 -3.46
CA MET A 1 8.89 64.75 -3.05
C MET A 1 8.25 63.87 -1.96
N ARG A 2 7.63 64.40 -0.89
CA ARG A 2 7.04 63.57 0.20
C ARG A 2 5.86 62.65 -0.23
N GLY A 3 5.05 63.05 -1.22
CA GLY A 3 3.92 62.23 -1.71
C GLY A 3 4.33 61.03 -2.58
N GLN A 4 5.43 61.12 -3.33
CA GLN A 4 5.91 60.01 -4.19
C GLN A 4 6.49 58.85 -3.36
N ALA A 5 7.19 59.15 -2.27
CA ALA A 5 7.71 58.13 -1.35
C ALA A 5 6.58 57.31 -0.69
N SER A 6 5.46 57.96 -0.33
CA SER A 6 4.29 57.29 0.24
C SER A 6 3.62 56.33 -0.75
N ILE A 7 3.49 56.74 -2.02
CA ILE A 7 2.92 55.89 -3.08
C ILE A 7 3.81 54.67 -3.34
N ILE A 8 5.13 54.86 -3.42
CA ILE A 8 6.09 53.75 -3.60
C ILE A 8 6.02 52.78 -2.41
N ALA A 9 5.97 53.29 -1.18
CA ALA A 9 5.85 52.45 0.01
C ALA A 9 4.57 51.61 0.00
N MET A 10 3.43 52.19 -0.39
CA MET A 10 2.16 51.46 -0.51
C MET A 10 2.24 50.31 -1.53
N ILE A 11 2.84 50.57 -2.70
CA ILE A 11 3.02 49.55 -3.75
C ILE A 11 3.90 48.40 -3.23
N VAL A 12 5.01 48.73 -2.57
CA VAL A 12 5.94 47.73 -2.01
C VAL A 12 5.25 46.88 -0.93
N ILE A 13 4.48 47.51 -0.03
CA ILE A 13 3.71 46.81 1.00
C ILE A 13 2.66 45.88 0.37
N PHE A 14 1.97 46.33 -0.69
CA PHE A 14 0.99 45.51 -1.39
C PHE A 14 1.64 44.24 -1.98
N PHE A 15 2.79 44.36 -2.65
CA PHE A 15 3.51 43.20 -3.16
C PHE A 15 4.04 42.29 -2.05
N LEU A 16 4.50 42.85 -0.92
CA LEU A 16 4.89 42.07 0.26
C LEU A 16 3.72 41.26 0.83
N ILE A 17 2.53 41.86 0.91
CA ILE A 17 1.33 41.17 1.36
C ILE A 17 0.98 40.03 0.40
N LEU A 18 0.98 40.29 -0.91
CA LEU A 18 0.72 39.24 -1.92
C LEU A 18 1.73 38.09 -1.83
N ALA A 19 3.02 38.41 -1.70
CA ALA A 19 4.07 37.40 -1.54
C ALA A 19 3.87 36.57 -0.26
N THR A 20 3.49 37.21 0.84
CA THR A 20 3.25 36.52 2.12
C THR A 20 2.02 35.62 2.03
N ILE A 21 0.92 36.07 1.44
CA ILE A 21 -0.28 35.25 1.20
C ILE A 21 0.07 34.04 0.32
N GLY A 22 0.82 34.26 -0.77
CA GLY A 22 1.27 33.18 -1.65
C GLY A 22 2.12 32.14 -0.92
N LEU A 23 3.05 32.57 -0.07
CA LEU A 23 3.89 31.69 0.73
C LEU A 23 3.07 30.87 1.74
N VAL A 24 2.13 31.50 2.44
CA VAL A 24 1.25 30.82 3.41
C VAL A 24 0.39 29.76 2.73
N LEU A 25 -0.16 30.05 1.55
CA LEU A 25 -0.93 29.09 0.77
C LEU A 25 -0.08 27.91 0.30
N TYR A 26 1.14 28.19 -0.19
CA TYR A 26 2.08 27.15 -0.61
C TYR A 26 2.47 26.20 0.54
N LEU A 27 2.77 26.76 1.72
CA LEU A 27 3.10 25.96 2.90
C LEU A 27 1.90 25.14 3.39
N SER A 28 0.71 25.74 3.40
CA SER A 28 -0.52 25.09 3.87
C SER A 28 -0.91 23.92 2.95
N THR A 29 -0.82 24.09 1.64
CA THR A 29 -1.09 23.02 0.67
C THR A 29 -0.06 21.89 0.75
N SER A 30 1.22 22.23 0.91
CA SER A 30 2.30 21.25 1.09
C SER A 30 2.11 20.42 2.37
N TYR A 31 1.78 21.09 3.48
CA TYR A 31 1.53 20.43 4.77
C TYR A 31 0.31 19.52 4.72
N MET A 32 -0.77 19.96 4.08
CA MET A 32 -1.97 19.12 3.90
C MET A 32 -1.68 17.86 3.08
N SER A 33 -0.85 17.95 2.04
CA SER A 33 -0.44 16.78 1.25
C SER A 33 0.36 15.78 2.10
N LEU A 34 1.32 16.25 2.88
CA LEU A 34 2.10 15.41 3.80
C LEU A 34 1.21 14.74 4.86
N GLN A 35 0.26 15.47 5.44
CA GLN A 35 -0.69 14.88 6.40
C GLN A 35 -1.54 13.78 5.78
N LYS A 36 -2.01 13.96 4.55
CA LYS A 36 -2.77 12.93 3.82
C LYS A 36 -1.95 11.67 3.62
N GLU A 37 -0.70 11.82 3.18
CA GLU A 37 0.22 10.69 2.99
C GLU A 37 0.50 9.97 4.32
N TYR A 38 0.77 10.71 5.39
CA TYR A 38 0.97 10.14 6.73
C TYR A 38 -0.25 9.32 7.20
N LEU A 39 -1.46 9.85 7.02
CA LEU A 39 -2.69 9.14 7.37
C LEU A 39 -2.86 7.85 6.56
N GLN A 40 -2.56 7.89 5.26
CA GLN A 40 -2.62 6.70 4.41
C GLN A 40 -1.63 5.62 4.87
N VAL A 41 -0.37 5.98 5.12
CA VAL A 41 0.65 5.03 5.61
C VAL A 41 0.24 4.46 6.98
N SER A 42 -0.26 5.30 7.89
CA SER A 42 -0.73 4.86 9.20
C SER A 42 -1.90 3.86 9.08
N GLN A 43 -2.83 4.08 8.16
CA GLN A 43 -3.94 3.16 7.91
C GLN A 43 -3.46 1.84 7.31
N ILE A 44 -2.52 1.88 6.36
CA ILE A 44 -1.91 0.66 5.79
C ILE A 44 -1.25 -0.16 6.89
N LEU A 45 -0.45 0.47 7.77
CA LEU A 45 0.23 -0.24 8.84
C LEU A 45 -0.75 -0.84 9.86
N ALA A 46 -1.80 -0.09 10.22
CA ALA A 46 -2.85 -0.59 11.10
C ALA A 46 -3.62 -1.77 10.49
N ASN A 47 -3.89 -1.75 9.18
CA ASN A 47 -4.54 -2.85 8.48
C ASN A 47 -3.60 -4.04 8.29
N LYS A 48 -2.31 -3.79 8.01
CA LYS A 48 -1.26 -4.82 7.94
C LYS A 48 -1.21 -5.66 9.21
N ALA A 49 -1.32 -5.03 10.38
CA ALA A 49 -1.34 -5.72 11.67
C ALA A 49 -2.61 -6.55 11.92
N LYS A 50 -3.68 -6.33 11.14
CA LYS A 50 -4.97 -7.01 11.26
C LYS A 50 -5.21 -8.08 10.19
N GLU A 51 -4.35 -8.16 9.18
CA GLU A 51 -4.37 -9.25 8.20
C GLU A 51 -3.92 -10.55 8.85
N ASN A 52 -4.64 -11.62 8.57
CA ASN A 52 -4.25 -12.96 8.95
C ASN A 52 -4.81 -13.93 7.91
N LEU A 53 -3.93 -14.57 7.14
CA LEU A 53 -4.31 -15.52 6.11
C LEU A 53 -3.85 -16.92 6.51
N LEU A 54 -4.79 -17.86 6.51
CA LEU A 54 -4.51 -19.27 6.61
C LEU A 54 -4.48 -19.84 5.19
N ILE A 55 -3.36 -20.48 4.84
CA ILE A 55 -3.12 -20.95 3.49
C ILE A 55 -2.92 -22.46 3.53
N GLY A 56 -3.62 -23.16 2.64
CA GLY A 56 -3.44 -24.58 2.37
C GLY A 56 -3.11 -24.82 0.91
N TYR A 57 -2.36 -25.89 0.63
CA TYR A 57 -2.06 -26.32 -0.73
C TYR A 57 -2.61 -27.73 -0.96
N VAL A 58 -3.51 -27.88 -1.94
CA VAL A 58 -4.10 -29.16 -2.32
C VAL A 58 -4.33 -29.16 -3.83
N ASN A 59 -3.96 -30.25 -4.52
CA ASN A 59 -4.24 -30.47 -5.95
C ASN A 59 -3.91 -29.26 -6.84
N ASN A 60 -2.67 -28.76 -6.78
CA ASN A 60 -2.19 -27.60 -7.55
C ASN A 60 -3.03 -26.33 -7.33
N SER A 61 -3.65 -26.21 -6.17
CA SER A 61 -4.48 -25.08 -5.81
C SER A 61 -4.13 -24.59 -4.41
N LEU A 62 -4.11 -23.27 -4.23
CA LEU A 62 -3.99 -22.62 -2.95
C LEU A 62 -5.39 -22.31 -2.43
N SER A 63 -5.74 -22.85 -1.26
CA SER A 63 -6.92 -22.44 -0.51
C SER A 63 -6.48 -21.36 0.47
N ILE A 64 -7.02 -20.17 0.34
CA ILE A 64 -6.66 -19.00 1.15
C ILE A 64 -7.89 -18.56 1.93
N TYR A 65 -7.85 -18.77 3.24
CA TYR A 65 -8.88 -18.32 4.17
C TYR A 65 -8.40 -17.07 4.91
N ASN A 66 -9.20 -16.02 4.91
CA ASN A 66 -8.90 -14.81 5.68
C ASN A 66 -9.50 -14.92 7.08
N SER A 67 -8.65 -15.23 8.06
CA SER A 67 -8.98 -15.25 9.49
C SER A 67 -8.74 -13.89 10.17
N GLY A 68 -8.37 -12.87 9.41
CA GLY A 68 -8.18 -11.50 9.86
C GLY A 68 -9.50 -10.71 9.91
N SER A 69 -9.40 -9.46 10.33
CA SER A 69 -10.57 -8.55 10.46
C SER A 69 -10.70 -7.53 9.33
N VAL A 70 -9.76 -7.54 8.38
CA VAL A 70 -9.72 -6.60 7.25
C VAL A 70 -9.83 -7.33 5.92
N VAL A 71 -10.42 -6.66 4.92
CA VAL A 71 -10.45 -7.16 3.55
C VAL A 71 -9.01 -7.18 3.03
N THR A 72 -8.53 -8.37 2.66
CA THR A 72 -7.17 -8.57 2.16
C THR A 72 -7.21 -8.67 0.65
N LYS A 73 -6.28 -8.00 -0.03
CA LYS A 73 -6.12 -8.13 -1.48
C LYS A 73 -4.79 -8.77 -1.79
N ILE A 74 -4.81 -9.90 -2.50
CA ILE A 74 -3.62 -10.57 -3.02
C ILE A 74 -3.23 -9.88 -4.31
N VAL A 75 -1.99 -9.37 -4.36
CA VAL A 75 -1.45 -8.62 -5.51
C VAL A 75 -0.46 -9.43 -6.34
N ALA A 76 0.15 -10.45 -5.74
CA ALA A 76 1.05 -11.35 -6.43
C ALA A 76 1.22 -12.66 -5.66
N ILE A 77 1.55 -13.72 -6.41
CA ILE A 77 2.03 -14.99 -5.88
C ILE A 77 3.40 -15.27 -6.49
N LEU A 78 4.40 -15.49 -5.66
CA LEU A 78 5.73 -15.89 -6.09
C LEU A 78 5.81 -17.40 -6.08
N LEU A 79 6.09 -17.98 -7.25
CA LEU A 79 6.39 -19.38 -7.44
C LEU A 79 7.89 -19.57 -7.19
N ILE A 80 8.24 -20.23 -6.08
CA ILE A 80 9.62 -20.50 -5.70
C ILE A 80 9.98 -21.91 -6.16
N ASN A 81 10.96 -22.01 -7.05
CA ASN A 81 11.62 -23.28 -7.39
C ASN A 81 13.07 -23.25 -6.90
N ARG A 82 13.79 -24.36 -7.05
CA ARG A 82 15.18 -24.49 -6.57
C ARG A 82 16.14 -23.47 -7.19
N THR A 83 15.91 -23.08 -8.43
CA THR A 83 16.85 -22.26 -9.22
C THR A 83 16.26 -20.94 -9.70
N ASN A 84 14.94 -20.75 -9.55
CA ASN A 84 14.27 -19.54 -10.02
C ASN A 84 13.08 -19.17 -9.13
N VAL A 85 12.70 -17.89 -9.22
CA VAL A 85 11.48 -17.35 -8.63
C VAL A 85 10.70 -16.68 -9.74
N THR A 86 9.44 -17.05 -9.91
CA THR A 86 8.55 -16.44 -10.91
C THR A 86 7.45 -15.66 -10.20
N ILE A 87 7.22 -14.42 -10.61
CA ILE A 87 6.15 -13.58 -10.07
C ILE A 87 4.91 -13.78 -10.93
N VAL A 88 3.81 -14.19 -10.31
CA VAL A 88 2.49 -14.25 -10.93
C VAL A 88 1.67 -13.09 -10.35
N PRO A 89 1.37 -12.04 -11.15
CA PRO A 89 0.53 -10.96 -10.68
C PRO A 89 -0.90 -11.46 -10.45
N GLU A 90 -1.51 -11.01 -9.37
CA GLU A 90 -2.87 -11.39 -8.98
C GLU A 90 -3.68 -10.15 -8.61
N ASN A 91 -5.01 -10.27 -8.69
CA ASN A 91 -5.92 -9.20 -8.33
C ASN A 91 -7.14 -9.78 -7.62
N ILE A 92 -6.88 -10.47 -6.51
CA ILE A 92 -7.89 -11.27 -5.81
C ILE A 92 -8.17 -10.65 -4.46
N THR A 93 -9.45 -10.36 -4.22
CA THR A 93 -9.94 -9.86 -2.93
C THR A 93 -10.44 -11.03 -2.09
N VAL A 94 -9.95 -11.12 -0.86
CA VAL A 94 -10.36 -12.12 0.14
C VAL A 94 -10.98 -11.39 1.33
N PRO A 95 -12.32 -11.26 1.38
CA PRO A 95 -13.02 -10.68 2.54
C PRO A 95 -12.78 -11.47 3.84
N PRO A 96 -12.93 -10.84 5.02
CA PRO A 96 -12.85 -11.54 6.30
C PRO A 96 -13.78 -12.75 6.37
N ASN A 97 -13.32 -13.82 7.01
CA ASN A 97 -14.05 -15.09 7.20
C ASN A 97 -14.47 -15.78 5.90
N THR A 98 -13.80 -15.49 4.78
CA THR A 98 -14.06 -16.16 3.49
C THR A 98 -12.85 -16.97 3.04
N ASN A 99 -13.11 -17.97 2.19
CA ASN A 99 -12.10 -18.79 1.55
C ASN A 99 -12.13 -18.57 0.03
N VAL A 100 -10.96 -18.42 -0.57
CA VAL A 100 -10.79 -18.34 -2.02
C VAL A 100 -9.82 -19.43 -2.47
N ILE A 101 -10.10 -20.04 -3.63
CA ILE A 101 -9.25 -21.06 -4.23
C ILE A 101 -8.59 -20.47 -5.47
N ILE A 102 -7.27 -20.59 -5.54
CA ILE A 102 -6.45 -20.11 -6.66
C ILE A 102 -5.71 -21.29 -7.27
N HIS A 103 -5.91 -21.53 -8.56
CA HIS A 103 -5.14 -22.54 -9.28
C HIS A 103 -3.74 -22.01 -9.59
N VAL A 104 -2.71 -22.77 -9.21
CA VAL A 104 -1.31 -22.38 -9.35
C VAL A 104 -0.51 -23.43 -10.12
N LYS A 105 0.53 -22.97 -10.81
CA LYS A 105 1.52 -23.87 -11.40
C LYS A 105 2.32 -24.56 -10.29
N SER A 106 2.77 -25.77 -10.55
CA SER A 106 3.61 -26.51 -9.59
C SER A 106 4.90 -25.73 -9.30
N ALA A 107 5.18 -25.56 -8.00
CA ALA A 107 6.40 -24.97 -7.49
C ALA A 107 6.84 -25.65 -6.19
N ASN A 108 8.11 -25.47 -5.80
CA ASN A 108 8.63 -25.97 -4.52
C ASN A 108 8.07 -25.19 -3.32
N GLY A 109 7.62 -23.97 -3.53
CA GLY A 109 6.96 -23.15 -2.53
C GLY A 109 6.26 -21.96 -3.15
N TYR A 110 5.41 -21.31 -2.37
CA TYR A 110 4.61 -20.18 -2.78
C TYR A 110 4.75 -19.08 -1.73
N VAL A 111 4.92 -17.83 -2.17
CA VAL A 111 4.79 -16.65 -1.31
C VAL A 111 3.65 -15.79 -1.82
N ILE A 112 2.63 -15.60 -0.99
CA ILE A 112 1.47 -14.79 -1.30
C ILE A 112 1.74 -13.38 -0.78
N ILE A 113 1.67 -12.36 -1.64
CA ILE A 113 1.87 -10.96 -1.27
C ILE A 113 0.53 -10.23 -1.24
N THR A 114 0.29 -9.48 -0.16
CA THR A 114 -0.92 -8.67 0.02
C THR A 114 -0.69 -7.19 -0.32
N SER A 115 -1.77 -6.46 -0.58
CA SER A 115 -1.75 -5.02 -0.84
C SER A 115 -1.29 -4.18 0.34
N TYR A 116 -1.39 -4.68 1.57
CA TYR A 116 -0.85 -4.02 2.76
C TYR A 116 0.62 -4.38 3.01
N GLY A 117 1.24 -5.18 2.14
CA GLY A 117 2.66 -5.53 2.19
C GLY A 117 3.00 -6.64 3.17
N ASN A 118 2.04 -7.51 3.51
CA ASN A 118 2.34 -8.78 4.17
C ASN A 118 2.70 -9.85 3.13
N SER A 119 3.47 -10.84 3.59
CA SER A 119 3.86 -12.00 2.78
C SER A 119 3.64 -13.28 3.57
N PHE A 120 2.98 -14.26 2.97
CA PHE A 120 2.69 -15.56 3.59
C PHE A 120 3.33 -16.68 2.77
N TYR A 121 4.15 -17.50 3.41
CA TYR A 121 4.84 -18.62 2.76
C TYR A 121 4.12 -19.94 2.99
N ILE A 122 4.03 -20.76 1.95
CA ILE A 122 3.60 -22.16 2.04
C ILE A 122 4.41 -23.04 1.08
N ALA A 123 4.79 -24.23 1.55
CA ALA A 123 5.34 -25.27 0.70
C ALA A 123 4.31 -26.39 0.54
N PRO A 124 4.19 -27.01 -0.66
CA PRO A 124 3.53 -28.29 -0.77
C PRO A 124 4.09 -29.28 0.26
N PRO A 125 3.27 -30.14 0.85
CA PRO A 125 3.78 -31.22 1.69
C PRO A 125 4.81 -32.02 0.88
N SER A 126 6.03 -32.17 1.42
CA SER A 126 7.03 -33.01 0.77
C SER A 126 6.49 -34.43 0.76
N GLY A 127 6.07 -34.92 -0.40
CA GLY A 127 5.74 -36.33 -0.55
C GLY A 127 6.99 -37.15 -0.23
N LYS A 128 7.12 -37.63 1.00
CA LYS A 128 7.83 -38.87 1.23
C LYS A 128 6.95 -39.93 0.56
N LYS A 129 7.25 -40.21 -0.70
CA LYS A 129 6.95 -41.53 -1.28
C LYS A 129 7.89 -42.53 -0.65
#